data_AF-A0A7J4Q550-F1
#
_entry.id   AF-A0A7J4Q550-F1
#
_cell.length_a   1.000
_cell.length_b   1.000
_cell.length_c   1.000
_cell.angle_alpha   90.00
_cell.angle_beta   90.00
_cell.angle_gamma   90.00
#
_symmetry.space_group_name_H-M   'P 1'
#
loop_
_entity.id
_entity.type
_entity.pdbx_description
1 polymer ?
#
loop_
_entity_poly.entity_id
_entity_poly.type
_entity_poly.pdbx_seq_one_letter_code
_entity_poly.pdbx_strand_id
1 'polypeptide(L)'
;MADDGQNYSMFSSRLLVDTVGDVTDEALKASRLKDVIGVLAGRLFNWGQRKSLFPLHLGIKCCALEMAAAGASRFDAERFGVFFRSSPRQCDVLLVNGPISKKFADPIVRLWEQMP
;
A
#
# COMPACT_ATOMS: atom_id res chain seq x y z
N MET A 1 -27.40 -15.87 -8.84
CA MET A 1 -26.73 -16.87 -9.69
C MET A 1 -25.25 -16.78 -9.37
N ALA A 2 -24.64 -17.63 -8.56
CA ALA A 2 -24.95 -19.00 -8.19
C ALA A 2 -25.31 -19.15 -6.70
N ASP A 3 -26.30 -19.99 -6.45
CA ASP A 3 -26.51 -20.68 -5.18
C ASP A 3 -25.61 -21.92 -5.22
N ASP A 4 -24.79 -22.13 -4.20
CA ASP A 4 -24.14 -23.42 -3.97
C ASP A 4 -24.09 -23.64 -2.45
N GLY A 5 -25.02 -24.48 -2.00
CA GLY A 5 -24.71 -25.57 -1.07
C GLY A 5 -24.28 -25.14 0.33
N GLN A 6 -25.27 -25.08 1.22
CA GLN A 6 -25.05 -25.22 2.65
C GLN A 6 -24.11 -26.39 2.98
N ASN A 7 -22.92 -26.07 3.49
CA ASN A 7 -22.07 -26.99 4.25
C ASN A 7 -21.90 -26.45 5.67
N TYR A 8 -22.84 -26.76 6.55
CA TYR A 8 -22.88 -26.35 7.97
C TYR A 8 -22.01 -27.22 8.90
N SER A 9 -21.08 -28.02 8.35
CA SER A 9 -20.24 -28.95 9.11
C SER A 9 -18.78 -28.51 9.29
N MET A 10 -18.39 -27.35 8.76
CA MET A 10 -17.07 -26.75 8.99
C MET A 10 -17.23 -25.37 9.61
N PHE A 11 -16.66 -25.21 10.81
CA PHE A 11 -16.53 -23.91 11.46
C PHE A 11 -15.57 -23.04 10.63
N SER A 12 -16.12 -22.34 9.64
CA SER A 12 -15.38 -21.37 8.83
C SER A 12 -15.13 -20.13 9.68
N SER A 13 -13.87 -19.90 10.05
CA SER A 13 -13.46 -18.74 10.83
C SER A 13 -13.86 -17.41 10.20
N ARG A 14 -13.98 -17.36 8.85
CA ARG A 14 -14.49 -16.19 8.13
C ARG A 14 -15.93 -15.88 8.48
N LEU A 15 -16.80 -16.89 8.53
CA LEU A 15 -18.22 -16.71 8.84
C LEU A 15 -18.43 -16.25 10.30
N LEU A 16 -17.54 -16.66 11.21
CA LEU A 16 -17.53 -16.18 12.58
C LEU A 16 -16.96 -14.76 12.68
N VAL A 17 -15.91 -14.43 11.94
CA VAL A 17 -15.37 -13.06 11.87
C VAL A 17 -16.40 -12.11 11.26
N ASP A 18 -17.16 -12.53 10.26
CA ASP A 18 -18.22 -11.74 9.64
C ASP A 18 -19.40 -11.54 10.61
N THR A 19 -19.86 -12.60 11.28
CA THR A 19 -20.96 -12.48 12.27
C THR A 19 -20.55 -11.72 13.54
N VAL A 20 -19.32 -11.92 14.05
CA VAL A 20 -18.77 -11.10 15.15
C VAL A 20 -18.57 -9.67 14.70
N GLY A 21 -18.10 -9.46 13.46
CA GLY A 21 -17.96 -8.16 12.81
C GLY A 21 -19.29 -7.41 12.77
N ASP A 22 -20.36 -8.05 12.32
CA ASP A 22 -21.71 -7.46 12.22
C ASP A 22 -22.30 -7.11 13.60
N VAL A 23 -22.13 -8.00 14.60
CA VAL A 23 -22.64 -7.78 15.97
C VAL A 23 -21.85 -6.68 16.69
N THR A 24 -20.52 -6.65 16.53
CA THR A 24 -19.69 -5.56 17.04
C THR A 24 -19.98 -4.25 16.32
N ASP A 25 -20.25 -4.28 15.02
CA ASP A 25 -20.56 -3.11 14.19
C ASP A 25 -21.90 -2.45 14.56
N GLU A 26 -22.93 -3.24 14.86
CA GLU A 26 -24.22 -2.73 15.37
C GLU A 26 -24.05 -2.06 16.74
N ALA A 27 -23.34 -2.71 17.67
CA ALA A 27 -23.05 -2.17 19.00
C ALA A 27 -22.16 -0.91 18.97
N LEU A 28 -21.21 -0.85 18.01
CA LEU A 28 -20.31 0.29 17.81
C LEU A 28 -20.99 1.47 17.09
N LYS A 29 -21.97 1.21 16.20
CA LYS A 29 -22.77 2.25 15.54
C LYS A 29 -23.71 2.98 16.51
N ALA A 30 -24.34 2.25 17.44
CA ALA A 30 -25.25 2.83 18.44
C ALA A 30 -24.55 3.83 19.39
N SER A 31 -23.24 3.69 19.58
CA SER A 31 -22.45 4.49 20.52
C SER A 31 -21.64 5.62 19.86
N ARG A 32 -21.70 5.80 18.52
CA ARG A 32 -20.80 6.66 17.72
C ARG A 32 -19.29 6.40 17.94
N LEU A 33 -18.93 5.38 18.72
CA LEU A 33 -17.55 4.96 18.96
C LEU A 33 -16.92 4.38 17.69
N LYS A 34 -17.71 3.76 16.80
CA LYS A 34 -17.19 3.27 15.52
C LYS A 34 -16.58 4.36 14.66
N ASP A 35 -17.24 5.51 14.60
CA ASP A 35 -16.80 6.62 13.75
C ASP A 35 -15.55 7.26 14.35
N VAL A 36 -15.50 7.43 15.67
CA VAL A 36 -14.31 7.95 16.37
C VAL A 36 -13.13 7.00 16.22
N ILE A 37 -13.34 5.69 16.42
CA ILE A 37 -12.31 4.66 16.26
C ILE A 37 -11.88 4.57 14.80
N GLY A 38 -12.80 4.64 13.84
CA GLY A 38 -12.50 4.62 12.41
C GLY A 38 -11.69 5.84 11.97
N VAL A 39 -12.02 7.04 12.47
CA VAL A 39 -11.25 8.25 12.21
C VAL A 39 -9.85 8.17 12.84
N LEU A 40 -9.73 7.70 14.09
CA LEU A 40 -8.44 7.56 14.76
C LEU A 40 -7.56 6.48 14.12
N ALA A 41 -8.13 5.30 13.84
CA ALA A 41 -7.43 4.22 13.17
C ALA A 41 -7.02 4.61 11.74
N GLY A 42 -7.94 5.19 10.97
CA GLY A 42 -7.64 5.68 9.62
C GLY A 42 -6.56 6.76 9.62
N ARG A 43 -6.57 7.66 10.60
CA ARG A 43 -5.52 8.67 10.76
C ARG A 43 -4.17 8.04 11.11
N LEU A 44 -4.16 7.00 11.95
CA LEU A 44 -2.95 6.26 12.30
C LEU A 44 -2.36 5.50 11.11
N PHE A 45 -3.18 4.75 10.37
CA PHE A 45 -2.74 4.01 9.18
C PHE A 45 -2.25 4.95 8.07
N ASN A 46 -2.99 6.04 7.81
CA ASN A 46 -2.55 7.07 6.86
C ASN A 46 -1.24 7.74 7.29
N TRP A 47 -1.03 7.97 8.59
CA TRP A 47 0.23 8.48 9.10
C TRP A 47 1.37 7.48 8.91
N GLY A 48 1.14 6.19 9.19
CA GLY A 48 2.09 5.11 8.96
C GLY A 48 2.53 5.04 7.50
N GLN A 49 1.59 4.90 6.57
CA GLN A 49 1.89 4.83 5.13
C GLN A 49 2.62 6.06 4.61
N ARG A 50 2.27 7.27 5.08
CA ARG A 50 2.96 8.51 4.66
C ARG A 50 4.40 8.64 5.19
N LYS A 51 4.75 7.90 6.25
CA LYS A 51 6.06 7.97 6.91
C LYS A 51 6.96 6.77 6.60
N SER A 52 6.53 5.85 5.74
CA SER A 52 7.28 4.65 5.37
C SER A 52 7.12 4.37 3.88
N LEU A 53 7.60 5.28 3.04
CA LEU A 53 7.54 5.11 1.59
C LEU A 53 8.78 4.34 1.12
N PHE A 54 8.56 3.29 0.36
CA PHE A 54 9.58 2.44 -0.24
C PHE A 54 9.57 2.57 -1.76
N PRO A 55 10.14 3.65 -2.32
CA PRO A 55 10.21 3.81 -3.77
C PRO A 55 11.11 2.77 -4.43
N LEU A 56 10.67 2.31 -5.61
CA LEU A 56 11.50 1.49 -6.49
C LEU A 56 12.70 2.29 -6.98
N HIS A 57 13.90 1.75 -6.79
CA HIS A 57 15.14 2.28 -7.32
C HIS A 57 15.22 2.08 -8.85
N LEU A 58 14.48 2.90 -9.59
CA LEU A 58 14.42 2.92 -11.05
C LEU A 58 14.92 4.25 -11.61
N GLY A 59 16.03 4.20 -12.34
CA GLY A 59 16.61 5.34 -13.04
C GLY A 59 16.57 5.14 -14.55
N ILE A 60 15.89 6.03 -15.29
CA ILE A 60 15.76 5.92 -16.76
C ILE A 60 16.78 6.80 -17.47
N LYS A 61 16.90 8.07 -17.08
CA LYS A 61 17.85 9.04 -17.64
C LYS A 61 18.43 9.95 -16.56
N CYS A 62 18.74 11.21 -16.89
CA CYS A 62 19.37 12.19 -16.02
C CYS A 62 18.65 12.41 -14.68
N CYS A 63 17.33 12.30 -14.61
CA CYS A 63 16.59 12.39 -13.34
C CYS A 63 16.92 11.25 -12.36
N ALA A 64 17.60 10.18 -12.80
CA ALA A 64 18.17 9.18 -11.89
C ALA A 64 19.28 9.75 -11.00
N LEU A 65 20.07 10.71 -11.52
CA LEU A 65 21.11 11.38 -10.73
C LEU A 65 20.49 12.32 -9.71
N GLU A 66 19.34 12.94 -10.03
CA GLU A 66 18.57 13.76 -9.10
C GLU A 66 17.98 12.89 -7.98
N MET A 67 17.48 11.69 -8.31
CA MET A 67 17.02 10.72 -7.32
C MET A 67 18.16 10.26 -6.40
N ALA A 68 19.35 9.99 -6.94
CA ALA A 68 20.52 9.65 -6.15
C ALA A 68 20.99 10.81 -5.25
N ALA A 69 20.96 12.05 -5.78
CA ALA A 69 21.27 13.24 -5.00
C ALA A 69 20.24 13.48 -3.88
N ALA A 70 18.95 13.21 -4.12
CA ALA A 70 17.90 13.28 -3.11
C ALA A 70 18.12 12.27 -1.97
N GLY A 71 18.68 11.09 -2.27
CA GLY A 71 19.09 10.10 -1.27
C GLY A 71 20.45 10.39 -0.61
N ALA A 72 21.24 11.35 -1.11
CA ALA A 72 22.54 11.68 -0.56
C ALA A 72 22.43 12.57 0.69
N SER A 73 23.53 12.70 1.45
CA SER A 73 23.61 13.39 2.73
C SER A 73 23.07 14.83 2.75
N ARG A 74 23.07 15.53 1.60
CA ARG A 74 22.58 16.91 1.51
C ARG A 74 21.07 17.01 1.66
N PHE A 75 20.32 16.06 1.11
CA PHE A 75 18.85 16.09 1.10
C PHE A 75 18.22 14.97 1.92
N ASP A 76 18.95 13.87 2.13
CA ASP A 76 18.65 12.73 3.00
C ASP A 76 17.15 12.35 2.99
N ALA A 77 16.77 11.62 1.95
CA ALA A 77 15.42 11.09 1.79
C ALA A 77 14.99 10.17 2.96
N GLU A 78 15.95 9.47 3.59
CA GLU A 78 15.66 8.54 4.69
C GLU A 78 15.08 9.25 5.92
N ARG A 79 15.44 10.53 6.12
CA ARG A 79 14.85 11.37 7.18
C ARG A 79 13.33 11.52 7.07
N PHE A 80 12.78 11.43 5.86
CA PHE A 80 11.34 11.49 5.62
C PHE A 80 10.66 10.11 5.64
N GLY A 81 11.44 9.05 5.91
CA GLY A 81 10.98 7.67 5.84
C GLY A 81 10.88 7.17 4.40
N VAL A 82 11.67 7.74 3.48
CA VAL A 82 11.75 7.32 2.09
C VAL A 82 13.01 6.46 1.92
N PHE A 83 12.82 5.18 1.60
CA PHE A 83 13.94 4.24 1.47
C PHE A 83 13.89 3.49 0.14
N PHE A 84 14.92 3.67 -0.69
CA PHE A 84 14.97 3.09 -2.04
C PHE A 84 15.18 1.57 -2.00
N ARG A 85 14.28 0.81 -2.62
CA ARG A 85 14.36 -0.65 -2.74
C ARG A 85 14.57 -1.08 -4.18
N SER A 86 15.37 -2.12 -4.38
CA SER A 86 15.70 -2.65 -5.71
C SER A 86 14.72 -3.71 -6.22
N SER A 87 13.81 -4.21 -5.37
CA SER A 87 12.83 -5.24 -5.74
C SER A 87 11.40 -4.66 -5.75
N PRO A 88 10.64 -4.78 -6.86
CA PRO A 88 9.29 -4.21 -6.95
C PRO A 88 8.29 -4.79 -5.94
N ARG A 89 8.43 -6.07 -5.57
CA ARG A 89 7.55 -6.71 -4.56
C ARG A 89 7.68 -6.15 -3.14
N GLN A 90 8.71 -5.35 -2.87
CA GLN A 90 8.94 -4.70 -1.58
C GLN A 90 8.71 -3.18 -1.65
N CYS A 91 8.32 -2.66 -2.81
CA CYS A 91 8.11 -1.23 -3.03
C CYS A 91 6.63 -0.93 -3.03
N ASP A 92 6.27 0.28 -2.62
CA ASP A 92 4.91 0.82 -2.64
C ASP A 92 4.76 2.00 -3.62
N VAL A 93 5.87 2.62 -4.04
CA VAL A 93 5.89 3.77 -4.94
C VAL A 93 6.77 3.49 -6.16
N LEU A 94 6.23 3.78 -7.35
CA LEU A 94 6.98 3.76 -8.61
C LEU A 94 7.29 5.20 -9.06
N LEU A 95 8.56 5.60 -8.96
CA LEU A 95 9.02 6.92 -9.40
C LEU A 95 9.56 6.83 -10.84
N VAL A 96 8.87 7.45 -11.80
CA VAL A 96 9.27 7.43 -13.22
C VAL A 96 10.13 8.66 -13.53
N ASN A 97 11.44 8.52 -13.32
CA ASN A 97 12.39 9.63 -13.40
C ASN A 97 13.02 9.75 -14.79
N GLY A 98 12.29 10.39 -15.70
CA GLY A 98 12.77 10.79 -17.02
C GLY A 98 11.88 10.33 -18.17
N PRO A 99 12.24 10.69 -19.42
CA PRO A 99 11.40 10.40 -20.58
C PRO A 99 11.39 8.90 -20.90
N ILE A 100 10.20 8.37 -21.12
CA ILE A 100 9.95 6.98 -21.47
C ILE A 100 10.09 6.81 -22.98
N SER A 101 10.90 5.85 -23.41
CA SER A 101 10.97 5.45 -24.82
C SER A 101 9.89 4.41 -25.14
N LYS A 102 9.48 4.29 -26.41
CA LYS A 102 8.47 3.30 -26.83
C LYS A 102 8.83 1.86 -26.44
N LYS A 103 10.13 1.52 -26.46
CA LYS A 103 10.64 0.20 -26.04
C LYS A 103 10.54 -0.03 -24.52
N PHE A 104 10.49 1.04 -23.74
CA PHE A 104 10.50 0.98 -22.28
C PHE A 104 9.12 1.12 -21.64
N ALA A 105 8.06 1.27 -22.45
CA ALA A 105 6.68 1.35 -21.96
C ALA A 105 6.24 0.05 -21.27
N ASP A 106 6.34 -1.10 -21.96
CA ASP A 106 5.87 -2.38 -21.41
C ASP A 106 6.61 -2.83 -20.13
N PRO A 107 7.94 -2.67 -20.01
CA PRO A 107 8.66 -2.95 -18.76
C PRO A 107 8.15 -2.16 -17.55
N ILE A 108 7.76 -0.89 -17.72
CA ILE A 108 7.24 -0.06 -16.62
C ILE A 108 5.90 -0.61 -16.12
N VAL A 109 5.01 -0.97 -17.05
CA VAL A 109 3.70 -1.55 -16.71
C VAL A 109 3.89 -2.87 -15.95
N ARG A 110 4.81 -3.73 -16.40
CA ARG A 110 5.13 -4.98 -15.71
C ARG A 110 5.69 -4.76 -14.31
N LEU A 111 6.52 -3.73 -14.11
CA LEU A 111 7.05 -3.39 -12.79
C LEU A 111 5.93 -2.93 -11.85
N TRP A 112 4.99 -2.13 -12.36
CA TRP A 112 3.82 -1.67 -11.61
C TRP A 112 2.91 -2.84 -11.21
N GLU A 113 2.62 -3.75 -12.14
CA GLU A 113 1.80 -4.95 -11.87
C GLU A 113 2.43 -5.92 -10.86
N GLN A 114 3.74 -5.81 -10.61
CA GLN A 114 4.47 -6.63 -9.64
C GLN A 114 4.55 -6.01 -8.25
N MET A 115 4.04 -4.79 -8.05
CA MET A 115 3.95 -4.14 -6.75
C MET A 115 2.71 -4.65 -5.97
N PRO A 116 2.80 -4.76 -4.63
CA PRO A 116 1.72 -5.22 -3.76
C PRO A 116 0.56 -4.23 -3.62
#